data_AF-A0A233SDB2-F1
#
_entry.id   AF-A0A233SDB2-F1
#
_cell.length_a   1.000
_cell.length_b   1.000
_cell.length_c   1.000
_cell.angle_alpha   90.00
_cell.angle_beta   90.00
_cell.angle_gamma   90.00
#
_symmetry.space_group_name_H-M   'P 1'
#
loop_
_entity.id
_entity.type
_entity.pdbx_description
1 polymer ?
#
loop_
_entity_poly.entity_id
_entity_poly.type
_entity_poly.pdbx_seq_one_letter_code
_entity_poly.pdbx_strand_id
1 'polypeptide(L)'
;MGLTSNKVLALAVMFAAALFVATVWLWPRLARQSWRAVSGRVGLLLATQLALFTSLGIAANQAFGFYASWADLFGQETDQGVVINHTGNSGTGGPLQVLSTSLVQGVKGSRPQTAGQVQKVDIVGRKTHIATPAYVYLPPEYFQPQYRTRTFPAAVVLTGYPGTAQALVDKLHYPRTAQELAKDGRMQPMILVMLRPTVAPPRDTECVDVPGGPQSETFFAKDLPEAVLAHYRVGKRPGSWGIVGDSTGGYCALKLAMHNPSVYAAAAGLSPYYKAPIDPTTGDLFQGDRNLQNRADLWWLLKHEPAPDTSLLVTSSRIGEHNYKDTLKFIEGVQATNLTRISSIILDSGGHNFNTWRREIPPTLQWLSGRLSDR
;
A
#
# COMPACT_ATOMS: atom_id res chain seq x y z
N MET A 1 -27.12 -5.61 1.19
CA MET A 1 -25.78 -6.05 1.67
C MET A 1 -24.72 -5.39 0.78
N GLY A 2 -23.63 -4.86 1.35
CA GLY A 2 -22.62 -4.11 0.58
C GLY A 2 -21.79 -4.99 -0.35
N LEU A 3 -21.37 -4.44 -1.49
CA LEU A 3 -20.62 -5.12 -2.55
C LEU A 3 -19.21 -5.60 -2.09
N THR A 4 -18.70 -5.03 -0.99
CA THR A 4 -17.43 -5.40 -0.35
C THR A 4 -17.58 -6.44 0.77
N SER A 5 -18.79 -6.95 1.01
CA SER A 5 -19.08 -7.83 2.14
C SER A 5 -18.68 -9.29 1.87
N ASN A 6 -17.98 -9.90 2.83
CA ASN A 6 -17.71 -11.34 2.86
C ASN A 6 -19.00 -12.18 2.71
N LYS A 7 -20.14 -11.69 3.23
CA LYS A 7 -21.42 -12.41 3.15
C LYS A 7 -21.95 -12.46 1.71
N VAL A 8 -21.78 -11.38 0.95
CA VAL A 8 -22.20 -11.30 -0.45
C VAL A 8 -21.37 -12.24 -1.31
N LEU A 9 -20.05 -12.26 -1.11
CA LEU A 9 -19.17 -13.20 -1.80
C LEU A 9 -19.55 -14.66 -1.48
N ALA A 10 -19.75 -14.99 -0.19
CA ALA A 10 -20.13 -16.33 0.22
C ALA A 10 -21.47 -16.78 -0.40
N LEU A 11 -22.48 -15.90 -0.42
CA LEU A 11 -23.77 -16.18 -1.05
C LEU A 11 -23.65 -16.39 -2.57
N ALA A 12 -22.84 -15.57 -3.26
CA ALA A 12 -22.61 -15.71 -4.70
C ALA A 12 -21.93 -17.05 -5.03
N VAL A 13 -20.91 -17.44 -4.25
CA VAL A 13 -20.22 -18.74 -4.42
C VAL A 13 -21.16 -19.90 -4.16
N MET A 14 -21.97 -19.86 -3.10
CA MET A 14 -22.96 -20.91 -2.82
C MET A 14 -24.01 -21.00 -3.92
N PHE A 15 -24.46 -19.88 -4.47
CA PHE A 15 -25.40 -19.86 -5.58
C PHE A 15 -24.79 -20.46 -6.86
N ALA A 16 -23.54 -20.13 -7.19
CA ALA A 16 -22.84 -20.72 -8.32
C ALA A 16 -22.67 -22.26 -8.14
N ALA A 17 -22.33 -22.72 -6.93
CA ALA A 17 -22.26 -24.14 -6.62
C ALA A 17 -23.62 -24.84 -6.74
N ALA A 18 -24.69 -24.20 -6.26
CA ALA A 18 -26.05 -24.73 -6.38
C ALA A 18 -26.50 -24.83 -7.85
N LEU A 19 -26.19 -23.83 -8.68
CA LEU A 19 -26.46 -23.89 -10.12
C LEU A 19 -25.67 -24.99 -10.82
N PHE A 20 -24.40 -25.20 -10.45
CA PHE A 20 -23.62 -26.33 -10.97
C PHE A 20 -24.26 -27.68 -10.61
N VAL A 21 -24.66 -27.86 -9.35
CA VAL A 21 -25.36 -29.09 -8.91
C VAL A 21 -26.69 -29.26 -9.67
N ALA A 22 -27.48 -28.19 -9.80
CA ALA A 22 -28.71 -28.21 -10.58
C ALA A 22 -28.46 -28.54 -12.06
N THR A 23 -27.34 -28.08 -12.62
CA THR A 23 -26.91 -28.41 -13.98
C THR A 23 -26.73 -29.89 -14.17
N VAL A 24 -25.94 -30.51 -13.30
CA VAL A 24 -25.68 -31.95 -13.35
C VAL A 24 -26.97 -32.74 -13.11
N TRP A 25 -27.79 -32.30 -12.15
CA TRP A 25 -29.02 -33.00 -11.78
C TRP A 25 -30.12 -32.93 -12.85
N LEU A 26 -30.26 -31.78 -13.54
CA LEU A 26 -31.26 -31.60 -14.60
C LEU A 26 -30.77 -32.10 -15.96
N TRP A 27 -29.47 -32.36 -16.12
CA TRP A 27 -28.87 -32.79 -17.39
C TRP A 27 -29.56 -34.00 -18.04
N PRO A 28 -29.93 -35.08 -17.31
CA PRO A 28 -30.61 -36.23 -17.91
C PRO A 28 -31.96 -35.88 -18.52
N ARG A 29 -32.69 -34.92 -17.92
CA ARG A 29 -33.98 -34.44 -18.45
C ARG A 29 -33.80 -33.55 -19.68
N LEU A 30 -32.67 -32.86 -19.76
CA LEU A 30 -32.31 -31.93 -20.82
C LEU A 30 -31.47 -32.57 -21.95
N ALA A 31 -31.17 -33.87 -21.86
CA ALA A 31 -30.39 -34.61 -22.86
C ALA A 31 -31.18 -34.91 -24.16
N ARG A 32 -32.48 -34.61 -24.21
CA ARG A 32 -33.32 -34.82 -25.39
C ARG A 32 -32.93 -33.86 -26.52
N GLN A 33 -33.17 -34.26 -27.78
CA GLN A 33 -32.89 -33.45 -28.97
C GLN A 33 -34.00 -32.43 -29.32
N SER A 34 -34.95 -32.18 -28.42
CA SER A 34 -35.99 -31.17 -28.67
C SER A 34 -35.43 -29.76 -28.48
N TRP A 35 -35.97 -28.78 -29.22
CA TRP A 35 -35.57 -27.37 -29.09
C TRP A 35 -35.69 -26.87 -27.65
N ARG A 36 -36.73 -27.30 -26.91
CA ARG A 36 -36.91 -26.97 -25.49
C ARG A 36 -35.76 -27.49 -24.61
N ALA A 37 -35.28 -28.70 -24.88
CA ALA A 37 -34.19 -29.30 -24.14
C ALA A 37 -32.83 -28.68 -24.50
N VAL A 38 -32.64 -28.27 -25.76
CA VAL A 38 -31.47 -27.48 -26.19
C VAL A 38 -31.48 -26.10 -25.52
N SER A 39 -32.58 -25.34 -25.60
CA SER A 39 -32.72 -24.04 -24.95
C SER A 39 -32.52 -24.12 -23.43
N GLY A 40 -33.03 -25.19 -22.80
CA GLY A 40 -32.81 -25.45 -21.37
C GLY A 40 -31.33 -25.64 -21.03
N ARG A 41 -30.58 -26.42 -21.83
CA ARG A 41 -29.12 -26.57 -21.63
C ARG A 41 -28.39 -25.24 -21.80
N VAL A 42 -28.71 -24.49 -22.86
CA VAL A 42 -28.09 -23.19 -23.14
C VAL A 42 -28.33 -22.23 -21.98
N GLY A 43 -29.59 -22.06 -21.55
CA GLY A 43 -29.93 -21.14 -20.47
C GLY A 43 -29.26 -21.52 -19.15
N LEU A 44 -29.15 -22.82 -18.86
CA LEU A 44 -28.63 -23.31 -17.60
C LEU A 44 -27.08 -23.26 -17.55
N LEU A 45 -26.41 -23.50 -18.67
CA LEU A 45 -24.97 -23.24 -18.84
C LEU A 45 -24.66 -21.75 -18.74
N LEU A 46 -25.42 -20.89 -19.42
CA LEU A 46 -25.26 -19.44 -19.35
C LEU A 46 -25.46 -18.92 -17.92
N ALA A 47 -26.50 -19.38 -17.21
CA ALA A 47 -26.74 -18.99 -15.83
C ALA A 47 -25.58 -19.39 -14.90
N THR A 48 -25.05 -20.61 -15.08
CA THR A 48 -23.91 -21.11 -14.30
C THR A 48 -22.64 -20.31 -14.59
N GLN A 49 -22.36 -20.02 -15.87
CA GLN A 49 -21.23 -19.18 -16.27
C GLN A 49 -21.34 -17.76 -15.70
N LEU A 50 -22.51 -17.14 -15.81
CA LEU A 50 -22.75 -15.80 -15.28
C LEU A 50 -22.58 -15.75 -13.76
N ALA A 51 -23.07 -16.76 -13.03
CA ALA A 51 -22.90 -16.85 -11.58
C ALA A 51 -21.43 -17.01 -11.16
N LEU A 52 -20.66 -17.81 -11.92
CA LEU A 52 -19.22 -17.97 -11.72
C LEU A 52 -18.47 -16.65 -11.96
N PHE A 53 -18.72 -15.98 -13.09
CA PHE A 53 -18.10 -14.69 -13.38
C PHE A 53 -18.49 -13.60 -12.38
N THR A 54 -19.74 -13.60 -11.91
CA THR A 54 -20.21 -12.67 -10.87
C THR A 54 -19.46 -12.91 -9.56
N SER A 55 -19.27 -14.16 -9.16
CA SER A 55 -18.52 -14.51 -7.96
C SER A 55 -17.05 -14.09 -8.05
N LEU A 56 -16.43 -14.30 -9.22
CA LEU A 56 -15.06 -13.85 -9.47
C LEU A 56 -14.95 -12.31 -9.47
N GLY A 57 -15.91 -11.62 -10.08
CA GLY A 57 -16.00 -10.16 -10.10
C GLY A 57 -16.15 -9.57 -8.70
N ILE A 58 -16.99 -10.16 -7.84
CA ILE A 58 -17.14 -9.75 -6.44
C ILE A 58 -15.82 -9.99 -5.67
N ALA A 59 -15.17 -11.14 -5.88
CA ALA A 59 -13.88 -11.43 -5.25
C ALA A 59 -12.79 -10.43 -5.66
N ALA A 60 -12.72 -10.09 -6.95
CA ALA A 60 -11.81 -9.08 -7.47
C ALA A 60 -12.14 -7.69 -6.89
N ASN A 61 -13.42 -7.30 -6.87
CA ASN A 61 -13.86 -6.04 -6.27
C ASN A 61 -13.48 -5.94 -4.79
N GLN A 62 -13.59 -7.04 -4.04
CA GLN A 62 -13.20 -7.06 -2.64
C GLN A 62 -11.68 -7.01 -2.43
N ALA A 63 -10.90 -7.53 -3.39
CA ALA A 63 -9.45 -7.51 -3.34
C ALA A 63 -8.86 -6.13 -3.69
N PHE A 64 -9.45 -5.45 -4.69
CA PHE A 64 -8.90 -4.23 -5.28
C PHE A 64 -9.70 -2.96 -4.98
N GLY A 65 -10.95 -3.09 -4.52
CA GLY A 65 -11.79 -1.96 -4.10
C GLY A 65 -12.29 -1.10 -5.26
N PHE A 66 -12.65 -1.69 -6.41
CA PHE A 66 -13.10 -0.93 -7.59
C PHE A 66 -14.40 -0.14 -7.34
N TYR A 67 -15.36 -0.74 -6.62
CA TYR A 67 -16.68 -0.19 -6.35
C TYR A 67 -17.05 -0.38 -4.88
N ALA A 68 -17.48 0.70 -4.24
CA ALA A 68 -17.82 0.71 -2.82
C ALA A 68 -19.22 0.15 -2.53
N SER A 69 -20.17 0.37 -3.45
CA SER A 69 -21.59 0.00 -3.30
C SER A 69 -22.16 -0.60 -4.59
N TRP A 70 -23.39 -1.14 -4.52
CA TRP A 70 -24.10 -1.58 -5.73
C TRP A 70 -24.54 -0.39 -6.59
N ALA A 71 -24.90 0.74 -5.97
CA ALA A 71 -25.24 1.95 -6.69
C ALA A 71 -24.01 2.49 -7.43
N ASP A 72 -22.82 2.42 -6.84
CA ASP A 72 -21.55 2.77 -7.47
C ASP A 72 -21.26 1.88 -8.69
N LEU A 73 -21.40 0.55 -8.54
CA LEU A 73 -21.24 -0.40 -9.66
C LEU A 73 -22.15 -0.11 -10.86
N PHE A 74 -23.38 0.32 -10.60
CA PHE A 74 -24.35 0.67 -11.64
C PHE A 74 -24.34 2.14 -12.06
N GLY A 75 -23.41 2.95 -11.53
CA GLY A 75 -23.32 4.39 -11.82
C GLY A 75 -24.53 5.20 -11.35
N GLN A 76 -25.26 4.70 -10.35
CA GLN A 76 -26.44 5.33 -9.76
C GLN A 76 -26.09 6.35 -8.66
N GLU A 77 -24.83 6.38 -8.22
CA GLU A 77 -24.30 7.43 -7.34
C GLU A 77 -24.04 8.69 -8.21
N THR A 78 -25.12 9.41 -8.52
CA THR A 78 -25.07 10.65 -9.33
C THR A 78 -24.97 11.91 -8.47
N ASP A 79 -25.02 11.75 -7.15
CA ASP A 79 -24.84 12.85 -6.22
C ASP A 79 -23.46 13.47 -6.45
N GLN A 80 -23.46 14.76 -6.73
CA GLN A 80 -22.21 15.49 -6.77
C GLN A 80 -21.56 15.38 -5.40
N GLY A 81 -20.29 14.98 -5.36
CA GLY A 81 -19.51 15.01 -4.13
C GLY A 81 -19.63 16.39 -3.50
N VAL A 82 -20.28 16.46 -2.35
CA VAL A 82 -20.48 17.73 -1.66
C VAL A 82 -19.11 18.16 -1.16
N VAL A 83 -18.66 19.35 -1.56
CA VAL A 83 -17.50 19.99 -0.95
C VAL A 83 -17.92 20.36 0.47
N ILE A 84 -17.70 19.44 1.42
CA ILE A 84 -17.81 19.76 2.83
C ILE A 84 -16.55 20.52 3.19
N ASN A 85 -16.68 21.85 3.27
CA ASN A 85 -15.65 22.71 3.82
C ASN A 85 -15.50 22.38 5.31
N HIS A 86 -14.55 21.52 5.65
CA HIS A 86 -14.07 21.32 7.02
C HIS A 86 -13.22 22.51 7.53
N THR A 87 -13.05 23.54 6.70
CA THR A 87 -12.67 24.89 7.12
C THR A 87 -13.85 25.58 7.82
N GLY A 88 -14.35 24.93 8.86
CA GLY A 88 -15.28 25.44 9.87
C GLY A 88 -14.78 25.06 11.26
N ASN A 89 -13.45 24.92 11.42
CA ASN A 89 -12.74 24.97 12.70
C ASN A 89 -11.28 25.40 12.46
N SER A 90 -11.12 26.60 11.91
CA SER A 90 -9.93 27.42 12.16
C SER A 90 -9.87 27.72 13.66
N GLY A 91 -9.30 26.77 14.41
CA GLY A 91 -9.11 26.84 15.86
C GLY A 91 -8.98 25.45 16.45
N THR A 92 -7.74 25.00 16.68
CA THR A 92 -7.29 23.84 17.51
C THR A 92 -6.93 22.49 16.85
N GLY A 93 -7.32 22.19 15.60
CA GLY A 93 -6.94 20.93 14.93
C GLY A 93 -5.60 21.03 14.17
N GLY A 94 -4.60 20.20 14.52
CA GLY A 94 -3.32 20.14 13.80
C GLY A 94 -3.43 19.57 12.37
N PRO A 95 -2.32 19.48 11.62
CA PRO A 95 -2.27 18.93 10.25
C PRO A 95 -2.62 17.43 10.13
N LEU A 96 -2.97 16.79 11.25
CA LEU A 96 -3.35 15.39 11.34
C LEU A 96 -4.54 15.26 12.29
N GLN A 97 -5.59 14.57 11.82
CA GLN A 97 -6.80 14.30 12.59
C GLN A 97 -7.06 12.79 12.68
N VAL A 98 -7.28 12.29 13.90
CA VAL A 98 -7.68 10.90 14.13
C VAL A 98 -9.20 10.78 13.95
N LEU A 99 -9.63 9.95 12.99
CA LEU A 99 -11.04 9.72 12.68
C LEU A 99 -11.61 8.55 13.48
N SER A 100 -10.86 7.45 13.57
CA SER A 100 -11.27 6.26 14.29
C SER A 100 -10.08 5.45 14.75
N THR A 101 -10.31 4.55 15.70
CA THR A 101 -9.27 3.68 16.22
C THR A 101 -9.76 2.24 16.35
N SER A 102 -8.84 1.30 16.20
CA SER A 102 -9.07 -0.13 16.39
C SER A 102 -7.84 -0.79 17.03
N LEU A 103 -8.02 -1.96 17.63
CA LEU A 103 -6.89 -2.79 18.03
C LEU A 103 -6.30 -3.49 16.80
N VAL A 104 -5.05 -3.92 16.91
CA VAL A 104 -4.40 -4.70 15.85
C VAL A 104 -5.13 -6.04 15.68
N GLN A 105 -5.66 -6.27 14.48
CA GLN A 105 -6.36 -7.51 14.18
C GLN A 105 -5.43 -8.72 14.25
N GLY A 106 -5.93 -9.81 14.83
CA GLY A 106 -5.19 -11.08 14.96
C GLY A 106 -4.20 -11.12 16.13
N VAL A 107 -4.06 -10.05 16.92
CA VAL A 107 -3.23 -10.02 18.13
C VAL A 107 -4.08 -10.32 19.37
N LYS A 108 -3.57 -11.18 20.26
CA LYS A 108 -4.23 -11.47 21.55
C LYS A 108 -4.09 -10.29 22.50
N GLY A 109 -5.19 -9.62 22.80
CA GLY A 109 -5.25 -8.54 23.79
C GLY A 109 -6.49 -7.68 23.58
N SER A 110 -7.03 -7.13 24.66
CA SER A 110 -8.22 -6.26 24.64
C SER A 110 -7.89 -4.79 24.89
N ARG A 111 -6.61 -4.44 24.99
CA ARG A 111 -6.16 -3.09 25.35
C ARG A 111 -4.97 -2.65 24.47
N PRO A 112 -4.86 -1.35 24.14
CA PRO A 112 -3.74 -0.83 23.36
C PRO A 112 -2.37 -1.11 23.98
N GLN A 113 -2.27 -1.15 25.32
CA GLN A 113 -1.01 -1.42 26.04
C GLN A 113 -0.43 -2.81 25.79
N THR A 114 -1.24 -3.77 25.29
CA THR A 114 -0.82 -5.14 25.00
C THR A 114 -0.90 -5.47 23.52
N ALA A 115 -1.95 -5.01 22.84
CA ALA A 115 -2.18 -5.32 21.42
C ALA A 115 -1.65 -4.26 20.45
N GLY A 116 -1.36 -3.04 20.92
CA GLY A 116 -1.15 -1.88 20.04
C GLY A 116 -2.48 -1.35 19.50
N GLN A 117 -2.40 -0.30 18.70
CA GLN A 117 -3.58 0.38 18.13
C GLN A 117 -3.32 0.74 16.66
N VAL A 118 -4.34 0.61 15.82
CA VAL A 118 -4.37 1.20 14.49
C VAL A 118 -5.34 2.38 14.53
N GLN A 119 -4.91 3.52 14.00
CA GLN A 119 -5.71 4.74 13.89
C GLN A 119 -5.97 5.03 12.42
N LYS A 120 -7.23 5.26 12.03
CA LYS A 120 -7.54 5.87 10.74
C LYS A 120 -7.43 7.38 10.91
N VAL A 121 -6.65 8.02 10.05
CA VAL A 121 -6.35 9.45 10.15
C VAL A 121 -6.51 10.14 8.81
N ASP A 122 -6.81 11.43 8.83
CA ASP A 122 -6.65 12.32 7.69
C ASP A 122 -5.43 13.20 7.92
N ILE A 123 -4.60 13.34 6.87
CA ILE A 123 -3.39 14.15 6.88
C ILE A 123 -3.53 15.23 5.83
N VAL A 124 -3.28 16.47 6.23
CA VAL A 124 -3.30 17.64 5.33
C VAL A 124 -1.92 18.27 5.31
N GLY A 125 -1.32 18.29 4.11
CA GLY A 125 -0.06 18.94 3.86
C GLY A 125 -0.20 20.46 3.89
N ARG A 126 0.63 21.12 4.68
CA ARG A 126 0.58 22.59 4.83
C ARG A 126 1.13 23.31 3.61
N LYS A 127 2.15 22.73 2.97
CA LYS A 127 2.82 23.33 1.80
C LYS A 127 2.15 22.92 0.50
N THR A 128 1.82 21.64 0.39
CA THR A 128 1.30 21.06 -0.85
C THR A 128 -0.22 21.13 -0.95
N HIS A 129 -0.90 21.39 0.17
CA HIS A 129 -2.37 21.32 0.31
C HIS A 129 -2.96 19.95 -0.03
N ILE A 130 -2.11 18.92 -0.16
CA ILE A 130 -2.55 17.54 -0.36
C ILE A 130 -3.25 17.05 0.90
N ALA A 131 -4.47 16.56 0.74
CA ALA A 131 -5.21 15.86 1.79
C ALA A 131 -5.31 14.38 1.42
N THR A 132 -4.86 13.49 2.32
CA THR A 132 -4.93 12.05 2.08
C THR A 132 -5.28 11.29 3.36
N PRO A 133 -6.16 10.28 3.28
CA PRO A 133 -6.38 9.36 4.38
C PRO A 133 -5.14 8.46 4.55
N ALA A 134 -4.89 8.05 5.79
CA ALA A 134 -3.84 7.13 6.16
C ALA A 134 -4.27 6.24 7.33
N TYR A 135 -3.50 5.20 7.59
CA TYR A 135 -3.57 4.40 8.81
C TYR A 135 -2.27 4.52 9.58
N VAL A 136 -2.34 4.76 10.89
CA VAL A 136 -1.17 4.82 11.77
C VAL A 136 -1.23 3.66 12.74
N TYR A 137 -0.22 2.78 12.71
CA TYR A 137 -0.02 1.77 13.73
C TYR A 137 0.86 2.33 14.85
N LEU A 138 0.38 2.20 16.08
CA LEU A 138 1.09 2.51 17.31
C LEU A 138 1.39 1.20 18.07
N PRO A 139 2.66 0.94 18.40
CA PRO A 139 3.03 -0.28 19.11
C PRO A 139 2.51 -0.27 20.55
N PRO A 140 2.35 -1.44 21.21
CA PRO A 140 1.88 -1.51 22.59
C PRO A 140 2.63 -0.58 23.56
N GLU A 141 3.93 -0.46 23.37
CA GLU A 141 4.85 0.39 24.14
C GLU A 141 4.46 1.86 24.09
N TYR A 142 3.78 2.32 23.03
CA TYR A 142 3.28 3.69 22.95
C TYR A 142 2.24 4.02 24.05
N PHE A 143 1.57 3.02 24.60
CA PHE A 143 0.53 3.22 25.62
C PHE A 143 0.99 2.85 27.03
N GLN A 144 2.21 2.35 27.17
CA GLN A 144 2.74 1.86 28.43
C GLN A 144 3.39 3.00 29.25
N PRO A 145 3.05 3.17 30.54
CA PRO A 145 3.53 4.29 31.36
C PRO A 145 5.05 4.45 31.45
N GLN A 146 5.79 3.34 31.38
CA GLN A 146 7.26 3.34 31.41
C GLN A 146 7.89 3.95 30.15
N TYR A 147 7.16 4.04 29.04
CA TYR A 147 7.65 4.62 27.77
C TYR A 147 7.00 5.97 27.44
N ARG A 148 6.36 6.63 28.42
CA ARG A 148 5.61 7.88 28.20
C ARG A 148 6.43 9.03 27.58
N THR A 149 7.74 9.06 27.82
CA THR A 149 8.66 10.07 27.27
C THR A 149 9.49 9.55 26.08
N ARG A 150 9.31 8.28 25.70
CA ARG A 150 10.05 7.67 24.59
C ARG A 150 9.51 8.17 23.26
N THR A 151 10.42 8.54 22.37
CA THR A 151 10.17 8.69 20.94
C THR A 151 10.43 7.37 20.24
N PHE A 152 9.64 7.07 19.22
CA PHE A 152 9.75 5.84 18.44
C PHE A 152 10.28 6.16 17.03
N PRO A 153 11.11 5.29 16.43
CA PRO A 153 11.35 5.38 15.01
C PRO A 153 10.04 5.18 14.24
N ALA A 154 9.97 5.77 13.05
CA ALA A 154 8.81 5.65 12.18
C ALA A 154 9.19 5.10 10.81
N ALA A 155 8.27 4.35 10.21
CA ALA A 155 8.35 3.96 8.82
C ALA A 155 7.10 4.41 8.07
N VAL A 156 7.29 5.10 6.96
CA VAL A 156 6.23 5.30 5.97
C VAL A 156 6.05 4.00 5.19
N VAL A 157 4.82 3.54 5.05
CA VAL A 157 4.48 2.30 4.33
C VAL A 157 3.55 2.65 3.19
N LEU A 158 3.99 2.40 1.95
CA LEU A 158 3.27 2.74 0.73
C LEU A 158 2.74 1.49 0.05
N THR A 159 1.48 1.53 -0.37
CA THR A 159 0.90 0.48 -1.22
C THR A 159 1.32 0.66 -2.68
N GLY A 160 1.24 -0.40 -3.49
CA GLY A 160 1.25 -0.29 -4.94
C GLY A 160 0.00 0.38 -5.51
N TYR A 161 0.05 0.79 -6.78
CA TYR A 161 -1.15 1.19 -7.51
C TYR A 161 -1.89 -0.04 -8.08
N PRO A 162 -3.24 -0.07 -8.08
CA PRO A 162 -4.19 0.93 -7.55
C PRO A 162 -4.62 0.67 -6.10
N GLY A 163 -3.75 0.05 -5.29
CA GLY A 163 -4.07 -0.41 -3.93
C GLY A 163 -4.57 0.69 -2.97
N THR A 164 -5.25 0.24 -1.91
CA THR A 164 -5.78 1.11 -0.86
C THR A 164 -4.90 1.04 0.39
N ALA A 165 -4.85 2.13 1.17
CA ALA A 165 -4.12 2.16 2.43
C ALA A 165 -4.62 1.09 3.43
N GLN A 166 -5.91 0.73 3.36
CA GLN A 166 -6.49 -0.33 4.19
C GLN A 166 -5.91 -1.71 3.86
N ALA A 167 -5.51 -1.98 2.61
CA ALA A 167 -4.91 -3.25 2.23
C ALA A 167 -3.56 -3.52 2.93
N LEU A 168 -2.81 -2.46 3.25
CA LEU A 168 -1.59 -2.54 4.06
C LEU A 168 -1.87 -3.14 5.46
N VAL A 169 -3.04 -2.81 6.02
CA VAL A 169 -3.50 -3.32 7.31
C VAL A 169 -4.09 -4.73 7.17
N ASP A 170 -5.09 -4.89 6.30
CA ASP A 170 -5.96 -6.08 6.30
C ASP A 170 -5.44 -7.22 5.43
N LYS A 171 -4.61 -6.95 4.41
CA LYS A 171 -4.14 -7.97 3.44
C LYS A 171 -2.67 -8.27 3.58
N LEU A 172 -1.86 -7.24 3.84
CA LEU A 172 -0.40 -7.33 4.01
C LEU A 172 0.02 -7.42 5.49
N HIS A 173 -0.91 -7.18 6.41
CA HIS A 173 -0.75 -7.42 7.85
C HIS A 173 0.41 -6.66 8.51
N TYR A 174 0.79 -5.48 7.98
CA TYR A 174 1.89 -4.68 8.54
C TYR A 174 1.79 -4.46 10.06
N PRO A 175 0.64 -4.02 10.62
CA PRO A 175 0.53 -3.80 12.07
C PRO A 175 0.70 -5.08 12.90
N ARG A 176 0.15 -6.20 12.41
CA ARG A 176 0.24 -7.49 13.09
C ARG A 176 1.68 -8.01 13.08
N THR A 177 2.32 -7.99 11.91
CA THR A 177 3.71 -8.45 11.78
C THR A 177 4.66 -7.58 12.61
N ALA A 178 4.48 -6.26 12.62
CA ALA A 178 5.28 -5.37 13.45
C ALA A 178 5.09 -5.65 14.95
N GLN A 179 3.85 -5.88 15.39
CA GLN A 179 3.56 -6.22 16.78
C GLN A 179 4.20 -7.55 17.19
N GLU A 180 4.07 -8.59 16.36
CA GLU A 180 4.63 -9.92 16.63
C GLU A 180 6.16 -9.87 16.68
N LEU A 181 6.82 -9.21 15.72
CA LEU A 181 8.27 -9.05 15.71
C LEU A 181 8.78 -8.23 16.91
N ALA A 182 8.08 -7.17 17.30
CA ALA A 182 8.47 -6.35 18.45
C ALA A 182 8.32 -7.12 19.77
N LYS A 183 7.22 -7.84 19.92
CA LYS A 183 6.98 -8.72 21.06
C LYS A 183 8.04 -9.81 21.20
N ASP A 184 8.50 -10.37 20.08
CA ASP A 184 9.52 -11.42 20.04
C ASP A 184 10.96 -10.85 20.12
N GLY A 185 11.14 -9.54 20.29
CA GLY A 185 12.45 -8.89 20.38
C GLY A 185 13.24 -8.89 19.08
N ARG A 186 12.59 -9.19 17.95
CA ARG A 186 13.21 -9.25 16.61
C ARG A 186 13.24 -7.91 15.90
N MET A 187 12.45 -6.95 16.36
CA MET A 187 12.50 -5.55 15.93
C MET A 187 12.27 -4.63 17.13
N GLN A 188 12.77 -3.40 17.07
CA GLN A 188 12.38 -2.37 18.04
C GLN A 188 10.93 -1.91 17.78
N PRO A 189 10.17 -1.53 18.83
CA PRO A 189 8.85 -0.92 18.64
C PRO A 189 8.93 0.31 17.74
N MET A 190 8.07 0.36 16.71
CA MET A 190 8.07 1.41 15.69
C MET A 190 6.65 1.86 15.36
N ILE A 191 6.51 3.11 14.93
CA ILE A 191 5.27 3.64 14.38
C ILE A 191 5.25 3.40 12.86
N LEU A 192 4.15 2.86 12.33
CA LEU A 192 3.99 2.70 10.87
C LEU A 192 2.92 3.66 10.36
N VAL A 193 3.27 4.49 9.38
CA VAL A 193 2.37 5.43 8.72
C VAL A 193 2.04 4.89 7.33
N MET A 194 0.88 4.26 7.19
CA MET A 194 0.45 3.49 6.04
C MET A 194 -0.49 4.30 5.14
N LEU A 195 -0.09 4.55 3.89
CA LEU A 195 -0.86 5.35 2.94
C LEU A 195 -0.59 4.97 1.48
N ARG A 196 -1.27 5.65 0.56
CA ARG A 196 -1.10 5.48 -0.88
C ARG A 196 0.00 6.41 -1.39
N PRO A 197 0.84 6.00 -2.37
CA PRO A 197 1.73 6.92 -3.08
C PRO A 197 0.93 7.90 -3.95
N THR A 198 -0.23 7.46 -4.44
CA THR A 198 -1.17 8.24 -5.25
C THR A 198 -1.93 9.25 -4.40
N VAL A 199 -1.43 10.48 -4.35
CA VAL A 199 -2.00 11.61 -3.59
C VAL A 199 -3.04 12.43 -4.36
N ALA A 200 -3.24 12.14 -5.65
CA ALA A 200 -4.21 12.81 -6.52
C ALA A 200 -4.91 11.81 -7.46
N PRO A 201 -5.81 10.95 -6.93
CA PRO A 201 -6.50 9.94 -7.73
C PRO A 201 -7.34 10.58 -8.86
N PRO A 202 -7.54 9.89 -10.00
CA PRO A 202 -7.19 8.48 -10.26
C PRO A 202 -5.76 8.24 -10.79
N ARG A 203 -4.96 9.30 -10.98
CA ARG A 203 -3.65 9.22 -11.62
C ARG A 203 -2.58 8.75 -10.65
N ASP A 204 -1.78 7.77 -11.06
CA ASP A 204 -0.58 7.43 -10.30
C ASP A 204 0.48 8.51 -10.49
N THR A 205 0.83 9.21 -9.40
CA THR A 205 1.76 10.33 -9.45
C THR A 205 3.22 9.91 -9.34
N GLU A 206 3.51 8.62 -9.09
CA GLU A 206 4.90 8.09 -9.04
C GLU A 206 5.80 8.85 -8.05
N CYS A 207 5.18 9.44 -7.02
CA CYS A 207 5.82 10.35 -6.06
C CYS A 207 6.62 11.47 -6.75
N VAL A 208 6.13 11.99 -7.88
CA VAL A 208 6.67 13.12 -8.63
C VAL A 208 5.96 14.41 -8.23
N ASP A 209 6.72 15.50 -8.18
CA ASP A 209 6.18 16.86 -8.13
C ASP A 209 5.81 17.29 -9.56
N VAL A 210 4.56 17.08 -9.95
CA VAL A 210 4.09 17.29 -11.32
C VAL A 210 4.02 18.80 -11.60
N PRO A 211 4.60 19.32 -12.70
CA PRO A 211 4.53 20.74 -13.04
C PRO A 211 3.07 21.23 -13.12
N GLY A 212 2.75 22.34 -12.44
CA GLY A 212 1.38 22.84 -12.36
C GLY A 212 0.36 21.88 -11.72
N GLY A 213 0.82 20.81 -11.08
CA GLY A 213 0.00 19.74 -10.53
C GLY A 213 0.42 19.35 -9.10
N PRO A 214 -0.05 18.17 -8.63
CA PRO A 214 0.22 17.68 -7.29
C PRO A 214 1.71 17.55 -6.99
N GLN A 215 2.13 18.08 -5.85
CA GLN A 215 3.51 18.06 -5.37
C GLN A 215 3.74 16.84 -4.46
N SER A 216 3.77 15.64 -5.05
CA SER A 216 3.80 14.38 -4.30
C SER A 216 5.12 14.14 -3.56
N GLU A 217 6.26 14.40 -4.20
CA GLU A 217 7.58 14.23 -3.57
C GLU A 217 7.70 15.18 -2.37
N THR A 218 7.31 16.44 -2.56
CA THR A 218 7.30 17.45 -1.49
C THR A 218 6.38 17.06 -0.33
N PHE A 219 5.22 16.47 -0.61
CA PHE A 219 4.32 15.99 0.43
C PHE A 219 4.98 14.93 1.31
N PHE A 220 5.55 13.88 0.70
CA PHE A 220 6.23 12.82 1.45
C PHE A 220 7.50 13.31 2.15
N ALA A 221 8.27 14.19 1.51
CA ALA A 221 9.54 14.67 2.07
C ALA A 221 9.38 15.73 3.17
N LYS A 222 8.27 16.48 3.21
CA LYS A 222 8.11 17.64 4.11
C LYS A 222 6.83 17.58 4.92
N ASP A 223 5.68 17.59 4.25
CA ASP A 223 4.38 17.74 4.89
C ASP A 223 4.02 16.54 5.78
N LEU A 224 4.24 15.32 5.29
CA LEU A 224 3.91 14.10 6.00
C LEU A 224 4.75 13.95 7.30
N PRO A 225 6.09 14.05 7.28
CA PRO A 225 6.88 14.05 8.50
C PRO A 225 6.50 15.16 9.48
N GLU A 226 6.25 16.38 9.00
CA GLU A 226 5.82 17.51 9.86
C GLU A 226 4.50 17.19 10.57
N ALA A 227 3.52 16.67 9.83
CA ALA A 227 2.20 16.37 10.37
C ALA A 227 2.24 15.26 11.42
N VAL A 228 3.01 14.21 11.16
CA VAL A 228 3.18 13.07 12.08
C VAL A 228 3.97 13.50 13.33
N LEU A 229 5.05 14.29 13.18
CA LEU A 229 5.85 14.80 14.30
C LEU A 229 5.05 15.74 15.22
N ALA A 230 4.08 16.47 14.68
CA ALA A 230 3.22 17.35 15.44
C ALA A 230 2.21 16.60 16.33
N HIS A 231 1.88 15.34 15.99
CA HIS A 231 0.82 14.58 16.67
C HIS A 231 1.33 13.36 17.46
N TYR A 232 2.41 12.71 17.01
CA TYR A 232 2.92 11.46 17.59
C TYR A 232 4.32 11.62 18.18
N ARG A 233 4.64 10.78 19.18
CA ARG A 233 6.01 10.69 19.75
C ARG A 233 6.95 9.93 18.81
N VAL A 234 7.33 10.57 17.72
CA VAL A 234 8.25 10.04 16.71
C VAL A 234 9.63 10.70 16.83
N GLY A 235 10.69 9.96 16.46
CA GLY A 235 12.06 10.48 16.43
C GLY A 235 12.21 11.66 15.47
N LYS A 236 12.95 12.69 15.90
CA LYS A 236 13.13 13.96 15.18
C LYS A 236 14.47 14.06 14.45
N ARG A 237 15.40 13.16 14.73
CA ARG A 237 16.76 13.22 14.18
C ARG A 237 16.82 12.51 12.83
N PRO A 238 17.73 12.93 11.93
CA PRO A 238 18.11 12.10 10.79
C PRO A 238 18.47 10.70 11.28
N GLY A 239 17.98 9.66 10.61
CA GLY A 239 18.12 8.28 11.08
C GLY A 239 16.89 7.70 11.78
N SER A 240 15.92 8.50 12.20
CA SER A 240 14.72 7.97 12.89
C SER A 240 13.60 7.51 11.97
N TRP A 241 13.73 7.75 10.67
CA TRP A 241 12.68 7.53 9.68
C TRP A 241 13.16 6.63 8.55
N GLY A 242 12.30 5.67 8.20
CA GLY A 242 12.45 4.83 7.03
C GLY A 242 11.21 4.86 6.15
N ILE A 243 11.30 4.23 4.99
CA ILE A 243 10.17 4.09 4.07
C ILE A 243 10.17 2.71 3.43
N VAL A 244 9.00 2.13 3.23
CA VAL A 244 8.84 0.84 2.55
C VAL A 244 7.60 0.88 1.67
N GLY A 245 7.59 0.13 0.58
CA GLY A 245 6.35 -0.09 -0.15
C GLY A 245 6.41 -1.23 -1.14
N ASP A 246 5.24 -1.65 -1.61
CA ASP A 246 5.07 -2.65 -2.68
C ASP A 246 4.81 -2.02 -4.04
N SER A 247 5.35 -2.61 -5.12
CA SER A 247 5.13 -2.16 -6.50
C SER A 247 5.50 -0.67 -6.69
N THR A 248 4.55 0.19 -7.13
CA THR A 248 4.69 1.65 -7.16
C THR A 248 5.19 2.22 -5.84
N GLY A 249 4.65 1.75 -4.71
CA GLY A 249 5.09 2.15 -3.38
C GLY A 249 6.56 1.78 -3.13
N GLY A 250 7.02 0.67 -3.71
CA GLY A 250 8.41 0.24 -3.65
C GLY A 250 9.35 1.14 -4.46
N TYR A 251 8.96 1.50 -5.68
CA TYR A 251 9.68 2.51 -6.47
C TYR A 251 9.73 3.86 -5.73
N CYS A 252 8.58 4.34 -5.24
CA CYS A 252 8.48 5.57 -4.46
C CYS A 252 9.38 5.54 -3.21
N ALA A 253 9.41 4.42 -2.47
CA ALA A 253 10.24 4.29 -1.28
C ALA A 253 11.73 4.49 -1.61
N LEU A 254 12.22 3.82 -2.66
CA LEU A 254 13.61 3.95 -3.11
C LEU A 254 13.91 5.38 -3.57
N LYS A 255 13.06 5.95 -4.43
CA LYS A 255 13.19 7.32 -4.94
C LYS A 255 13.25 8.34 -3.81
N LEU A 256 12.30 8.26 -2.87
CA LEU A 256 12.19 9.23 -1.77
C LEU A 256 13.40 9.19 -0.84
N ALA A 257 13.94 8.01 -0.53
CA ALA A 257 15.15 7.92 0.28
C ALA A 257 16.41 8.35 -0.46
N MET A 258 16.49 8.11 -1.77
CA MET A 258 17.62 8.61 -2.57
C MET A 258 17.59 10.14 -2.69
N HIS A 259 16.42 10.76 -2.85
CA HIS A 259 16.29 12.20 -2.98
C HIS A 259 16.32 12.94 -1.63
N ASN A 260 15.87 12.29 -0.56
CA ASN A 260 15.71 12.90 0.75
C ASN A 260 16.37 12.06 1.86
N PRO A 261 17.69 11.78 1.78
CA PRO A 261 18.38 10.94 2.77
C PRO A 261 18.41 11.53 4.19
N SER A 262 18.25 12.85 4.32
CA SER A 262 18.10 13.52 5.61
C SER A 262 16.75 13.27 6.28
N VAL A 263 15.75 12.84 5.50
CA VAL A 263 14.43 12.42 5.98
C VAL A 263 14.41 10.92 6.14
N TYR A 264 14.73 10.15 5.09
CA TYR A 264 14.66 8.68 5.10
C TYR A 264 16.06 8.05 5.07
N ALA A 265 16.49 7.55 6.23
CA ALA A 265 17.81 6.91 6.37
C ALA A 265 17.86 5.48 5.82
N ALA A 266 16.68 4.89 5.60
CA ALA A 266 16.55 3.59 4.96
C ALA A 266 15.26 3.47 4.15
N ALA A 267 15.33 2.79 3.00
CA ALA A 267 14.19 2.45 2.17
C ALA A 267 14.16 0.95 1.83
N ALA A 268 12.95 0.40 1.71
CA ALA A 268 12.72 -0.93 1.18
C ALA A 268 11.70 -0.91 0.02
N GLY A 269 12.10 -1.37 -1.16
CA GLY A 269 11.21 -1.59 -2.28
C GLY A 269 10.86 -3.07 -2.40
N LEU A 270 9.58 -3.41 -2.23
CA LEU A 270 9.06 -4.76 -2.47
C LEU A 270 8.58 -4.86 -3.92
N SER A 271 9.23 -5.72 -4.70
CA SER A 271 9.01 -5.85 -6.15
C SER A 271 9.04 -4.50 -6.90
N PRO A 272 10.06 -3.64 -6.68
CA PRO A 272 10.08 -2.30 -7.25
C PRO A 272 10.49 -2.36 -8.72
N TYR A 273 10.10 -1.33 -9.46
CA TYR A 273 10.79 -0.90 -10.66
C TYR A 273 11.66 0.32 -10.33
N TYR A 274 12.51 0.73 -11.28
CA TYR A 274 13.58 1.70 -11.03
C TYR A 274 13.46 2.97 -11.87
N LYS A 275 12.31 3.16 -12.53
CA LYS A 275 11.98 4.32 -13.35
C LYS A 275 10.48 4.50 -13.41
N ALA A 276 9.98 5.71 -13.17
CA ALA A 276 8.56 6.02 -13.33
C ALA A 276 8.06 5.69 -14.76
N PRO A 277 7.00 4.88 -14.91
CA PRO A 277 6.39 4.61 -16.20
C PRO A 277 5.64 5.84 -16.73
N ILE A 278 5.55 5.94 -18.05
CA ILE A 278 4.64 6.85 -18.75
C ILE A 278 3.62 5.95 -19.45
N ASP A 279 2.44 5.82 -18.86
CA ASP A 279 1.39 4.92 -19.32
C ASP A 279 -0.01 5.55 -19.05
N PRO A 280 -1.12 4.89 -19.41
CA PRO A 280 -2.46 5.46 -19.23
C PRO A 280 -2.83 5.82 -17.78
N THR A 281 -2.18 5.20 -16.78
CA THR A 281 -2.42 5.43 -15.35
C THR A 281 -1.66 6.64 -14.82
N THR A 282 -0.46 6.90 -15.34
CA THR A 282 0.39 8.03 -14.94
C THR A 282 0.14 9.28 -15.80
N GLY A 283 -0.12 9.10 -17.09
CA GLY A 283 -0.16 10.19 -18.07
C GLY A 283 1.21 10.85 -18.26
N ASP A 284 1.22 12.10 -18.71
CA ASP A 284 2.46 12.88 -18.80
C ASP A 284 2.79 13.54 -17.45
N LEU A 285 3.53 12.81 -16.61
CA LEU A 285 4.01 13.29 -15.31
C LEU A 285 5.00 14.46 -15.42
N PHE A 286 5.67 14.59 -16.55
CA PHE A 286 6.84 15.45 -16.69
C PHE A 286 6.56 16.72 -17.49
N GLN A 287 5.48 16.75 -18.27
CA GLN A 287 5.09 17.90 -19.11
C GLN A 287 6.25 18.38 -19.99
N GLY A 288 7.03 17.45 -20.52
CA GLY A 288 8.22 17.73 -21.32
C GLY A 288 9.48 18.11 -20.53
N ASP A 289 9.43 18.22 -19.20
CA ASP A 289 10.60 18.49 -18.37
C ASP A 289 11.53 17.27 -18.29
N ARG A 290 12.63 17.33 -19.04
CA ARG A 290 13.61 16.25 -19.09
C ARG A 290 14.40 16.11 -17.78
N ASN A 291 14.63 17.19 -17.05
CA ASN A 291 15.34 17.14 -15.77
C ASN A 291 14.48 16.43 -14.73
N LEU A 292 13.18 16.71 -14.70
CA LEU A 292 12.24 16.01 -13.84
C LEU A 292 12.12 14.53 -14.20
N GLN A 293 12.09 14.20 -15.50
CA GLN A 293 12.09 12.81 -15.96
C GLN A 293 13.37 12.07 -15.55
N ASN A 294 14.54 12.70 -15.70
CA ASN A 294 15.82 12.14 -15.27
C ASN A 294 15.86 11.93 -13.76
N ARG A 295 15.33 12.87 -12.98
CA ARG A 295 15.19 12.76 -11.53
C ARG A 295 14.23 11.62 -11.12
N ALA A 296 13.26 11.26 -11.95
CA ALA A 296 12.37 10.12 -11.74
C ALA A 296 12.92 8.78 -12.32
N ASP A 297 14.17 8.76 -12.77
CA ASP A 297 14.84 7.57 -13.29
C ASP A 297 16.01 7.21 -12.38
N LEU A 298 15.85 6.20 -11.51
CA LEU A 298 16.88 5.83 -10.55
C LEU A 298 18.15 5.31 -11.24
N TRP A 299 18.03 4.78 -12.47
CA TRP A 299 19.21 4.43 -13.27
C TRP A 299 20.01 5.65 -13.69
N TRP A 300 19.32 6.74 -14.01
CA TRP A 300 19.96 7.99 -14.37
C TRP A 300 20.64 8.59 -13.14
N LEU A 301 19.96 8.61 -11.99
CA LEU A 301 20.53 9.10 -10.72
C LEU A 301 21.83 8.39 -10.35
N LEU A 302 21.86 7.05 -10.40
CA LEU A 302 23.07 6.29 -10.05
C LEU A 302 24.28 6.59 -10.94
N LYS A 303 24.05 7.10 -12.15
CA LYS A 303 25.12 7.40 -13.12
C LYS A 303 25.55 8.87 -13.13
N HIS A 304 24.67 9.78 -12.73
CA HIS A 304 24.86 11.21 -12.95
C HIS A 304 24.84 12.05 -11.67
N GLU A 305 24.32 11.50 -10.57
CA GLU A 305 24.22 12.22 -9.29
C GLU A 305 25.13 11.58 -8.24
N PRO A 306 25.65 12.37 -7.28
CA PRO A 306 26.33 11.83 -6.11
C PRO A 306 25.41 10.88 -5.35
N ALA A 307 25.93 9.71 -5.00
CA ALA A 307 25.17 8.74 -4.25
C ALA A 307 24.83 9.25 -2.84
N PRO A 308 23.57 9.14 -2.40
CA PRO A 308 23.16 9.59 -1.08
C PRO A 308 23.61 8.61 0.02
N ASP A 309 23.93 9.13 1.20
CA ASP A 309 24.17 8.29 2.39
C ASP A 309 22.83 7.77 2.97
N THR A 310 22.33 6.68 2.38
CA THR A 310 21.12 5.97 2.81
C THR A 310 21.30 4.47 2.65
N SER A 311 20.38 3.68 3.20
CA SER A 311 20.37 2.22 3.05
C SER A 311 19.16 1.77 2.24
N LEU A 312 19.36 0.96 1.21
CA LEU A 312 18.29 0.43 0.36
C LEU A 312 18.15 -1.07 0.58
N LEU A 313 16.92 -1.57 0.58
CA LEU A 313 16.58 -2.98 0.46
C LEU A 313 15.66 -3.17 -0.74
N VAL A 314 15.99 -4.11 -1.62
CA VAL A 314 15.19 -4.41 -2.82
C VAL A 314 14.79 -5.87 -2.83
N THR A 315 13.56 -6.16 -3.24
CA THR A 315 13.09 -7.55 -3.34
C THR A 315 12.71 -7.93 -4.75
N SER A 316 12.86 -9.22 -5.04
CA SER A 316 12.36 -9.85 -6.24
C SER A 316 12.24 -11.36 -6.06
N SER A 317 11.60 -12.05 -6.99
CA SER A 317 11.60 -13.51 -7.08
C SER A 317 12.29 -14.00 -8.35
N ARG A 318 13.14 -15.04 -8.26
CA ARG A 318 13.83 -15.64 -9.43
C ARG A 318 12.85 -16.11 -10.50
N ILE A 319 11.69 -16.60 -10.06
CA ILE A 319 10.60 -17.07 -10.92
C ILE A 319 9.30 -16.37 -10.53
N GLY A 320 8.64 -15.73 -11.49
CA GLY A 320 7.30 -15.17 -11.38
C GLY A 320 7.23 -13.65 -11.33
N GLU A 321 8.34 -12.96 -11.07
CA GLU A 321 8.42 -11.50 -11.15
C GLU A 321 9.24 -11.03 -12.35
N HIS A 322 8.77 -9.95 -12.97
CA HIS A 322 9.41 -9.39 -14.16
C HIS A 322 10.64 -8.53 -13.82
N ASN A 323 10.76 -8.04 -12.59
CA ASN A 323 11.81 -7.12 -12.17
C ASN A 323 13.15 -7.80 -11.81
N TYR A 324 13.24 -9.14 -11.76
CA TYR A 324 14.41 -9.84 -11.23
C TYR A 324 15.75 -9.42 -11.85
N LYS A 325 15.83 -9.35 -13.20
CA LYS A 325 17.05 -8.95 -13.90
C LYS A 325 17.40 -7.49 -13.63
N ASP A 326 16.40 -6.63 -13.56
CA ASP A 326 16.59 -5.21 -13.26
C ASP A 326 17.01 -5.02 -11.80
N THR A 327 16.46 -5.79 -10.87
CA THR A 327 16.87 -5.78 -9.46
C THR A 327 18.35 -6.14 -9.29
N LEU A 328 18.84 -7.17 -9.99
CA LEU A 328 20.27 -7.52 -9.94
C LEU A 328 21.16 -6.39 -10.47
N LYS A 329 20.81 -5.80 -11.63
CA LYS A 329 21.55 -4.66 -12.19
C LYS A 329 21.52 -3.43 -11.29
N PHE A 330 20.40 -3.19 -10.61
CA PHE A 330 20.27 -2.06 -9.69
C PHE A 330 21.17 -2.26 -8.47
N ILE A 331 21.23 -3.49 -7.93
CA ILE A 331 22.15 -3.85 -6.84
C ILE A 331 23.60 -3.57 -7.25
N GLU A 332 24.02 -4.04 -8.42
CA GLU A 332 25.37 -3.78 -8.95
C GLU A 332 25.65 -2.29 -9.10
N GLY A 333 24.71 -1.53 -9.66
CA GLY A 333 24.82 -0.08 -9.84
C GLY A 333 24.96 0.67 -8.52
N VAL A 334 24.19 0.30 -7.49
CA VAL A 334 24.29 0.91 -6.15
C VAL A 334 25.61 0.54 -5.47
N GLN A 335 26.04 -0.72 -5.55
CA GLN A 335 27.31 -1.17 -4.98
C GLN A 335 28.50 -0.40 -5.54
N ALA A 336 28.48 -0.06 -6.84
CA ALA A 336 29.53 0.71 -7.49
C ALA A 336 29.69 2.14 -6.92
N THR A 337 28.69 2.66 -6.20
CA THR A 337 28.75 4.02 -5.63
C THR A 337 29.61 4.14 -4.37
N ASN A 338 29.91 3.02 -3.68
CA ASN A 338 30.65 2.96 -2.41
C ASN A 338 30.11 3.82 -1.24
N LEU A 339 28.91 4.41 -1.35
CA LEU A 339 28.31 5.25 -0.30
C LEU A 339 26.91 4.78 0.08
N THR A 340 26.01 4.66 -0.90
CA THR A 340 24.67 4.09 -0.65
C THR A 340 24.79 2.60 -0.36
N ARG A 341 24.26 2.16 0.77
CA ARG A 341 24.27 0.74 1.16
C ARG A 341 23.10 0.03 0.51
N ILE A 342 23.28 -1.22 0.09
CA ILE A 342 22.18 -2.02 -0.48
C ILE A 342 22.12 -3.43 0.11
N SER A 343 20.91 -3.92 0.30
CA SER A 343 20.56 -5.28 0.70
C SER A 343 19.46 -5.81 -0.23
N SER A 344 19.26 -7.13 -0.26
CA SER A 344 18.21 -7.72 -1.09
C SER A 344 17.54 -8.93 -0.46
N ILE A 345 16.28 -9.15 -0.81
CA ILE A 345 15.56 -10.40 -0.58
C ILE A 345 15.21 -10.98 -1.95
N ILE A 346 15.88 -12.06 -2.34
CA ILE A 346 15.57 -12.77 -3.59
C ILE A 346 14.93 -14.11 -3.24
N LEU A 347 13.63 -14.24 -3.48
CA LEU A 347 12.91 -15.49 -3.29
C LEU A 347 13.12 -16.43 -4.49
N ASP A 348 13.06 -17.74 -4.26
CA ASP A 348 13.15 -18.71 -5.37
C ASP A 348 11.95 -18.62 -6.32
N SER A 349 10.76 -18.37 -5.76
CA SER A 349 9.53 -18.14 -6.53
C SER A 349 8.56 -17.23 -5.79
N GLY A 350 7.83 -16.44 -6.58
CA GLY A 350 6.84 -15.47 -6.13
C GLY A 350 6.33 -14.67 -7.32
N GLY A 351 5.07 -14.27 -7.28
CA GLY A 351 4.49 -13.37 -8.29
C GLY A 351 4.24 -11.98 -7.72
N HIS A 352 3.83 -11.05 -8.57
CA HIS A 352 3.53 -9.66 -8.18
C HIS A 352 2.18 -9.56 -7.41
N ASN A 353 2.16 -10.05 -6.17
CA ASN A 353 0.93 -10.18 -5.39
C ASN A 353 1.17 -10.18 -3.86
N PHE A 354 0.08 -10.03 -3.10
CA PHE A 354 0.11 -9.98 -1.64
C PHE A 354 0.75 -11.21 -0.96
N ASN A 355 0.72 -12.39 -1.57
CA ASN A 355 1.32 -13.58 -0.96
C ASN A 355 2.84 -13.50 -0.95
N THR A 356 3.44 -13.00 -2.03
CA THR A 356 4.88 -12.76 -2.12
C THR A 356 5.30 -11.71 -1.10
N TRP A 357 4.65 -10.53 -1.10
CA TRP A 357 5.01 -9.44 -0.19
C TRP A 357 4.83 -9.82 1.28
N ARG A 358 3.81 -10.61 1.65
CA ARG A 358 3.66 -11.13 3.03
C ARG A 358 4.86 -11.98 3.51
N ARG A 359 5.60 -12.62 2.60
CA ARG A 359 6.81 -13.38 2.95
C ARG A 359 8.02 -12.46 3.13
N GLU A 360 8.02 -11.31 2.46
CA GLU A 360 9.12 -10.34 2.46
C GLU A 360 8.98 -9.29 3.58
N ILE A 361 7.75 -8.97 4.00
CA ILE A 361 7.46 -7.96 5.02
C ILE A 361 8.15 -8.27 6.36
N PRO A 362 8.09 -9.49 6.93
CA PRO A 362 8.74 -9.75 8.21
C PRO A 362 10.25 -9.48 8.22
N PRO A 363 11.08 -10.06 7.32
CA PRO A 363 12.50 -9.73 7.26
C PRO A 363 12.76 -8.26 6.86
N THR A 364 11.90 -7.65 6.05
CA THR A 364 12.01 -6.23 5.69
C THR A 364 11.83 -5.33 6.91
N LEU A 365 10.80 -5.56 7.74
CA LEU A 365 10.57 -4.78 8.96
C LEU A 365 11.70 -4.98 9.98
N GLN A 366 12.22 -6.21 10.11
CA GLN A 366 13.40 -6.48 10.94
C GLN A 366 14.63 -5.72 10.44
N TRP A 367 14.90 -5.74 9.12
CA TRP A 367 16.01 -5.01 8.53
C TRP A 367 15.85 -3.49 8.71
N LEU A 368 14.66 -2.95 8.40
CA LEU A 368 14.38 -1.53 8.51
C LEU A 368 14.55 -1.06 9.95
N SER A 369 14.02 -1.83 10.91
CA SER A 369 14.18 -1.59 12.33
C SER A 369 15.65 -1.49 12.75
N GLY A 370 16.52 -2.36 12.25
CA GLY A 370 17.96 -2.31 12.53
C GLY A 370 18.70 -1.13 11.90
N ARG A 371 18.09 -0.42 10.94
CA ARG A 371 18.66 0.77 10.30
C ARG A 371 18.21 2.08 10.92
N LEU A 372 17.18 2.06 11.76
CA LEU A 372 16.60 3.27 12.35
C LEU A 372 17.02 3.46 13.81
N SER A 373 17.22 4.72 14.18
CA SER A 373 17.50 5.14 15.56
C SER A 373 16.23 5.65 16.25
N ASP A 374 16.01 5.24 17.49
CA ASP A 374 14.97 5.82 18.35
C ASP A 374 15.38 7.18 18.97
N ARG A 375 16.64 7.58 18.77
CA ARG A 375 17.25 8.82 19.24
C ARG A 375 17.74 9.67 18.10
#